data_AF-A0A5B2W249-F1
#
_entry.id   AF-A0A5B2W249-F1
#
_cell.length_a   1.000
_cell.length_b   1.000
_cell.length_c   1.000
_cell.angle_alpha   90.00
_cell.angle_beta   90.00
_cell.angle_gamma   90.00
#
_symmetry.space_group_name_H-M   'P 1'
#
loop_
_entity.id
_entity.type
_entity.pdbx_description
1 polymer ?
#
loop_
_entity_poly.entity_id
_entity_poly.type
_entity_poly.pdbx_seq_one_letter_code
_entity_poly.pdbx_strand_id
1 'polypeptide(L)'
;MQITVIKTELPEVAAFRLLFLQENDFQFVHNKCHLYGWADTYLLLADGKRIGYAAVWGQESREERDAVFEFYVIPAFRKAANLIFPELLAVCGAPYIECQSNDHLLSSMLYEHAHHINAEAILFEEHYTTQLTVPDITFRRLPNATDTADNAGGYVLERQNELVADGGFMLNYNMPYADIYMNVMEGHRRQGLGSYIVQELKREAYLMGRVPAARCNIRNQASKATLLKAGFRNCGVIMKGEVRR
;
A
#
# COMPACT_ATOMS: atom_id res chain seq x y z
N MET A 1 -3.75 15.35 -30.83
CA MET A 1 -3.12 15.50 -29.51
C MET A 1 -1.82 14.74 -29.56
N GLN A 2 -0.70 15.46 -29.49
CA GLN A 2 0.63 14.89 -29.44
C GLN A 2 0.97 14.57 -27.98
N ILE A 3 1.28 13.30 -27.70
CA ILE A 3 1.73 12.86 -26.37
C ILE A 3 3.25 12.87 -26.32
N THR A 4 3.81 13.25 -25.18
CA THR A 4 5.23 13.13 -24.90
C THR A 4 5.43 12.67 -23.47
N VAL A 5 6.31 11.70 -23.28
CA VAL A 5 6.68 11.16 -21.96
C VAL A 5 8.17 11.43 -21.75
N ILE A 6 8.51 12.06 -20.62
CA ILE A 6 9.88 12.48 -20.32
C ILE A 6 10.29 11.93 -18.97
N LYS A 7 11.38 11.13 -18.93
CA LYS A 7 11.99 10.72 -17.67
C LYS A 7 12.48 11.96 -16.92
N THR A 8 12.16 12.07 -15.64
CA THR A 8 12.40 13.26 -14.84
C THR A 8 12.68 12.89 -13.38
N GLU A 9 12.95 13.90 -12.56
CA GLU A 9 13.21 13.76 -11.13
C GLU A 9 11.92 13.99 -10.31
N LEU A 10 11.87 13.40 -9.11
CA LEU A 10 10.72 13.49 -8.21
C LEU A 10 10.18 14.92 -7.98
N PRO A 11 11.01 15.97 -7.82
CA PRO A 11 10.51 17.34 -7.64
C PRO A 11 9.66 17.86 -8.81
N GLU A 12 9.92 17.41 -10.04
CA GLU A 12 9.18 17.86 -11.23
C GLU A 12 7.74 17.32 -11.29
N VAL A 13 7.46 16.23 -10.58
CA VAL A 13 6.15 15.57 -10.52
C VAL A 13 5.46 15.72 -9.16
N ALA A 14 6.10 16.37 -8.18
CA ALA A 14 5.63 16.43 -6.79
C ALA A 14 4.20 16.97 -6.64
N ALA A 15 3.84 18.01 -7.41
CA ALA A 15 2.47 18.56 -7.39
C ALA A 15 1.43 17.55 -7.89
N PHE A 16 1.75 16.77 -8.91
CA PHE A 16 0.84 15.72 -9.38
C PHE A 16 0.76 14.55 -8.39
N ARG A 17 1.86 14.18 -7.73
CA ARG A 17 1.84 13.16 -6.66
C ARG A 17 0.94 13.56 -5.50
N LEU A 18 0.97 14.84 -5.12
CA LEU A 18 0.08 15.37 -4.10
C LEU A 18 -1.40 15.23 -4.52
N LEU A 19 -1.72 15.59 -5.76
CA LEU A 19 -3.07 15.41 -6.30
C LEU A 19 -3.47 13.93 -6.36
N PHE A 20 -2.57 13.05 -6.80
CA PHE A 20 -2.80 11.60 -6.81
C PHE A 20 -3.18 11.08 -5.43
N LEU A 21 -2.42 11.41 -4.39
CA LEU A 21 -2.71 10.95 -3.02
C LEU A 21 -4.00 11.58 -2.47
N GLN A 22 -4.24 12.86 -2.76
CA GLN A 22 -5.42 13.58 -2.30
C GLN A 22 -6.71 13.07 -2.94
N GLU A 23 -6.71 12.84 -4.26
CA GLU A 23 -7.91 12.43 -4.99
C GLU A 23 -8.32 10.99 -4.69
N ASN A 24 -7.34 10.13 -4.38
CA ASN A 24 -7.58 8.72 -4.14
C ASN A 24 -7.92 8.40 -2.68
N ASP A 25 -7.49 9.22 -1.73
CA ASP A 25 -7.76 9.08 -0.28
C ASP A 25 -7.63 7.64 0.24
N PHE A 26 -6.51 6.99 -0.05
CA PHE A 26 -6.19 5.64 0.42
C PHE A 26 -4.77 5.52 0.97
N GLN A 27 -4.48 4.40 1.65
CA GLN A 27 -3.10 4.00 1.89
C GLN A 27 -2.46 3.54 0.56
N PHE A 28 -1.35 4.18 0.19
CA PHE A 28 -0.55 3.83 -0.98
C PHE A 28 0.72 3.07 -0.57
N VAL A 29 0.70 1.75 -0.72
CA VAL A 29 1.74 0.85 -0.17
C VAL A 29 3.11 1.00 -0.84
N HIS A 30 3.15 1.61 -2.02
CA HIS A 30 4.39 1.87 -2.76
C HIS A 30 4.90 3.31 -2.60
N ASN A 31 4.28 4.15 -1.76
CA ASN A 31 4.74 5.54 -1.58
C ASN A 31 6.22 5.62 -1.14
N LYS A 32 6.66 4.64 -0.33
CA LYS A 32 8.04 4.50 0.13
C LYS A 32 9.08 4.38 -0.99
N CYS A 33 8.68 3.91 -2.18
CA CYS A 33 9.59 3.70 -3.30
C CYS A 33 10.26 5.01 -3.73
N HIS A 34 9.54 6.13 -3.64
CA HIS A 34 10.11 7.46 -3.89
C HIS A 34 11.07 7.91 -2.79
N LEU A 35 10.70 7.69 -1.53
CA LEU A 35 11.50 8.10 -0.37
C LEU A 35 12.87 7.43 -0.34
N TYR A 36 12.94 6.19 -0.82
CA TYR A 36 14.17 5.39 -0.78
C TYR A 36 14.95 5.38 -2.10
N GLY A 37 14.53 6.15 -3.11
CA GLY A 37 15.20 6.18 -4.42
C GLY A 37 15.03 4.89 -5.24
N TRP A 38 13.95 4.14 -5.00
CA TRP A 38 13.64 2.89 -5.71
C TRP A 38 12.70 3.10 -6.89
N ALA A 39 12.36 4.35 -7.20
CA ALA A 39 11.46 4.71 -8.28
C ALA A 39 12.15 5.62 -9.31
N ASP A 40 11.84 5.40 -10.58
CA ASP A 40 12.10 6.35 -11.65
C ASP A 40 10.79 7.04 -12.04
N THR A 41 10.84 8.36 -12.21
CA THR A 41 9.65 9.18 -12.47
C THR A 41 9.60 9.68 -13.91
N TYR A 42 8.39 9.81 -14.44
CA TYR A 42 8.12 10.27 -15.80
C TYR A 42 7.06 11.37 -15.79
N LEU A 43 7.33 12.47 -16.46
CA LEU A 43 6.38 13.56 -16.70
C LEU A 43 5.58 13.26 -17.98
N LEU A 44 4.26 13.42 -17.91
CA LEU A 44 3.35 13.23 -19.05
C LEU A 44 2.94 14.58 -19.62
N LEU A 45 3.08 14.74 -20.94
CA LEU A 45 2.70 15.96 -21.65
C LEU A 45 1.70 15.66 -22.77
N ALA A 46 0.73 16.57 -22.96
CA ALA A 46 -0.12 16.61 -24.14
C ALA A 46 -0.02 17.99 -24.79
N ASP A 47 0.36 18.04 -26.07
CA ASP A 47 0.58 19.26 -26.84
C ASP A 47 1.49 20.25 -26.06
N GLY A 48 2.55 19.73 -25.42
CA GLY A 48 3.51 20.48 -24.60
C GLY A 48 3.04 20.88 -23.19
N LYS A 49 1.80 20.60 -22.81
CA LYS A 49 1.26 20.91 -21.47
C LYS A 49 1.48 19.75 -20.52
N ARG A 50 1.89 20.02 -19.27
CA ARG A 50 2.01 19.00 -18.22
C ARG A 50 0.60 18.51 -17.83
N ILE A 51 0.34 17.22 -17.96
CA ILE A 51 -1.00 16.64 -17.72
C ILE A 51 -1.00 15.52 -16.67
N GLY A 52 0.16 15.11 -16.19
CA GLY A 52 0.25 14.01 -15.24
C GLY A 52 1.67 13.50 -15.07
N TYR A 53 1.80 12.36 -14.42
CA TYR A 53 3.06 11.67 -14.22
C TYR A 53 2.86 10.16 -14.14
N ALA A 54 3.95 9.43 -14.22
CA ALA A 54 4.02 8.02 -13.92
C ALA A 54 5.28 7.69 -13.14
N ALA A 55 5.31 6.51 -12.52
CA ALA A 55 6.51 6.00 -11.88
C ALA A 55 6.67 4.48 -12.11
N VAL A 56 7.92 4.06 -12.23
CA VAL A 56 8.31 2.65 -12.31
C VAL A 56 9.22 2.28 -11.15
N TRP A 57 9.12 1.04 -10.68
CA TRP A 57 9.96 0.46 -9.64
C TRP A 57 10.36 -0.97 -10.01
N GLY A 58 11.31 -1.55 -9.28
CA GLY A 58 11.73 -2.93 -9.47
C GLY A 58 11.01 -3.90 -8.53
N GLN A 59 10.35 -4.93 -9.05
CA GLN A 59 9.57 -5.90 -8.27
C GLN A 59 10.45 -6.84 -7.42
N GLU A 60 11.44 -7.47 -8.06
CA GLU A 60 12.38 -8.39 -7.39
C GLU A 60 13.68 -7.70 -7.04
N SER A 61 14.32 -7.08 -8.04
CA SER A 61 15.49 -6.22 -7.87
C SER A 61 15.09 -4.78 -8.14
N ARG A 62 15.31 -3.92 -7.14
CA ARG A 62 14.89 -2.51 -7.19
C ARG A 62 15.48 -1.81 -8.40
N GLU A 63 16.70 -2.18 -8.76
CA GLU A 63 17.50 -1.64 -9.86
C GLU A 63 16.89 -1.89 -11.24
N GLU A 64 16.02 -2.89 -11.39
CA GLU A 64 15.49 -3.31 -12.70
C GLU A 64 14.42 -2.37 -13.26
N ARG A 65 13.70 -1.62 -12.40
CA ARG A 65 12.68 -0.65 -12.80
C ARG A 65 11.64 -1.25 -13.77
N ASP A 66 11.21 -2.47 -13.48
CA ASP A 66 10.48 -3.34 -14.40
C ASP A 66 8.95 -3.27 -14.29
N ALA A 67 8.41 -2.54 -13.30
CA ALA A 67 6.97 -2.39 -13.11
C ALA A 67 6.50 -0.94 -13.04
N VAL A 68 5.53 -0.57 -13.87
CA VAL A 68 4.75 0.67 -13.66
C VAL A 68 3.90 0.51 -12.41
N PHE A 69 4.06 1.42 -11.43
CA PHE A 69 3.34 1.36 -10.16
C PHE A 69 2.57 2.63 -9.77
N GLU A 70 2.81 3.74 -10.45
CA GLU A 70 1.96 4.94 -10.39
C GLU A 70 1.70 5.41 -11.82
N PHE A 71 0.44 5.76 -12.11
CA PHE A 71 0.04 6.43 -13.35
C PHE A 71 -1.10 7.39 -13.04
N TYR A 72 -0.82 8.68 -13.09
CA TYR A 72 -1.79 9.70 -12.78
C TYR A 72 -1.90 10.70 -13.92
N VAL A 73 -3.13 10.96 -14.34
CA VAL A 73 -3.48 11.97 -15.34
C VAL A 73 -4.58 12.84 -14.73
N ILE A 74 -4.43 14.16 -14.86
CA ILE A 74 -5.42 15.11 -14.34
C ILE A 74 -6.80 14.85 -14.96
N PRO A 75 -7.91 15.12 -14.25
CA PRO A 75 -9.25 14.74 -14.67
C PRO A 75 -9.62 15.12 -16.12
N ALA A 76 -9.19 16.29 -16.59
CA ALA A 76 -9.46 16.79 -17.93
C ALA A 76 -8.88 15.94 -19.07
N PHE A 77 -7.84 15.14 -18.81
CA PHE A 77 -7.12 14.35 -19.81
C PHE A 77 -7.31 12.84 -19.66
N ARG A 78 -8.06 12.37 -18.64
CA ARG A 78 -8.24 10.92 -18.38
C ARG A 78 -8.88 10.15 -19.53
N LYS A 79 -9.74 10.80 -20.32
CA LYS A 79 -10.33 10.18 -21.53
C LYS A 79 -9.27 9.80 -22.59
N ALA A 80 -8.07 10.37 -22.48
CA ALA A 80 -6.96 10.05 -23.34
C ALA A 80 -5.94 9.09 -22.70
N ALA A 81 -6.25 8.49 -21.54
CA ALA A 81 -5.35 7.57 -20.86
C ALA A 81 -4.85 6.45 -21.78
N ASN A 82 -5.73 5.88 -22.62
CA ASN A 82 -5.40 4.80 -23.55
C ASN A 82 -4.50 5.25 -24.72
N LEU A 83 -4.36 6.56 -24.93
CA LEU A 83 -3.36 7.13 -25.85
C LEU A 83 -2.06 7.45 -25.13
N ILE A 84 -2.12 7.79 -23.83
CA ILE A 84 -0.96 8.20 -23.04
C ILE A 84 -0.18 6.99 -22.51
N PHE A 85 -0.88 5.96 -22.05
CA PHE A 85 -0.28 4.81 -21.39
C PHE A 85 0.61 3.96 -22.31
N PRO A 86 0.25 3.71 -23.59
CA PRO A 86 1.17 3.05 -24.53
C PRO A 86 2.48 3.82 -24.76
N GLU A 87 2.41 5.15 -24.83
CA GLU A 87 3.60 6.00 -24.95
C GLU A 87 4.49 5.92 -23.71
N LEU A 88 3.87 5.84 -22.53
CA LEU A 88 4.60 5.57 -21.29
C LEU A 88 5.32 4.21 -21.36
N LEU A 89 4.62 3.14 -21.72
CA LEU A 89 5.22 1.80 -21.83
C LEU A 89 6.37 1.76 -22.83
N ALA A 90 6.23 2.44 -23.97
CA ALA A 90 7.26 2.53 -24.98
C ALA A 90 8.52 3.27 -24.46
N VAL A 91 8.34 4.31 -23.66
CA VAL A 91 9.45 5.12 -23.12
C VAL A 91 10.10 4.49 -21.89
N CYS A 92 9.32 3.91 -20.98
CA CYS A 92 9.86 3.30 -19.76
C CYS A 92 10.37 1.89 -19.97
N GLY A 93 9.84 1.16 -20.94
CA GLY A 93 10.24 -0.22 -21.24
C GLY A 93 9.87 -1.25 -20.18
N ALA A 94 9.06 -0.87 -19.18
CA ALA A 94 8.66 -1.75 -18.08
C ALA A 94 7.83 -2.93 -18.62
N PRO A 95 8.26 -4.19 -18.41
CA PRO A 95 7.51 -5.37 -18.85
C PRO A 95 6.30 -5.68 -17.95
N TYR A 96 6.19 -5.07 -16.77
CA TYR A 96 5.10 -5.33 -15.83
C TYR A 96 4.30 -4.08 -15.48
N ILE A 97 3.07 -4.31 -15.05
CA ILE A 97 2.23 -3.31 -14.38
C ILE A 97 1.88 -3.87 -13.01
N GLU A 98 2.07 -3.07 -11.97
CA GLU A 98 1.72 -3.42 -10.61
C GLU A 98 0.90 -2.31 -9.97
N CYS A 99 -0.30 -2.63 -9.51
CA CYS A 99 -1.19 -1.61 -8.97
C CYS A 99 -1.99 -2.10 -7.78
N GLN A 100 -2.54 -1.15 -7.04
CA GLN A 100 -3.61 -1.43 -6.10
C GLN A 100 -4.95 -1.33 -6.85
N SER A 101 -5.86 -2.27 -6.65
CA SER A 101 -7.16 -2.24 -7.34
C SER A 101 -8.06 -1.06 -6.94
N ASN A 102 -7.74 -0.37 -5.84
CA ASN A 102 -8.38 0.88 -5.46
C ASN A 102 -7.76 2.13 -6.13
N ASP A 103 -6.65 1.98 -6.88
CA ASP A 103 -6.25 2.94 -7.91
C ASP A 103 -6.96 2.57 -9.22
N HIS A 104 -8.10 3.21 -9.46
CA HIS A 104 -8.95 2.89 -10.60
C HIS A 104 -8.31 3.18 -11.96
N LEU A 105 -7.46 4.22 -12.05
CA LEU A 105 -6.86 4.58 -13.33
C LEU A 105 -5.81 3.55 -13.73
N LEU A 106 -4.82 3.28 -12.86
CA LEU A 106 -3.78 2.31 -13.19
C LEU A 106 -4.34 0.87 -13.28
N SER A 107 -5.31 0.50 -12.45
CA SER A 107 -5.95 -0.82 -12.56
C SER A 107 -6.70 -1.00 -13.88
N SER A 108 -7.35 0.05 -14.42
CA SER A 108 -7.96 -0.02 -15.75
C SER A 108 -6.90 -0.23 -16.84
N MET A 109 -5.76 0.44 -16.75
CA MET A 109 -4.65 0.28 -17.70
C MET A 109 -4.02 -1.11 -17.61
N LEU A 110 -3.94 -1.68 -16.41
CA LEU A 110 -3.53 -3.06 -16.20
C LEU A 110 -4.44 -4.05 -16.94
N TYR A 111 -5.77 -3.93 -16.83
CA TYR A 111 -6.69 -4.84 -17.54
C TYR A 111 -6.64 -4.68 -19.06
N GLU A 112 -6.39 -3.47 -19.55
CA GLU A 112 -6.32 -3.18 -20.98
C GLU A 112 -5.00 -3.66 -21.61
N HIS A 113 -3.88 -3.37 -20.96
CA HIS A 113 -2.55 -3.55 -21.52
C HIS A 113 -1.78 -4.75 -20.97
N ALA A 114 -2.27 -5.46 -19.96
CA ALA A 114 -1.59 -6.63 -19.40
C ALA A 114 -2.34 -7.95 -19.61
N HIS A 115 -1.59 -9.04 -19.46
CA HIS A 115 -2.07 -10.41 -19.39
C HIS A 115 -1.44 -11.10 -18.17
N HIS A 116 -1.81 -12.36 -17.93
CA HIS A 116 -1.38 -13.10 -16.73
C HIS A 116 -1.61 -12.35 -15.41
N ILE A 117 -2.75 -11.66 -15.31
CA ILE A 117 -3.05 -10.82 -14.15
C ILE A 117 -3.33 -11.68 -12.91
N ASN A 118 -2.62 -11.40 -11.82
CA ASN A 118 -2.81 -12.05 -10.54
C ASN A 118 -2.86 -11.06 -9.38
N ALA A 119 -3.64 -11.39 -8.34
CA ALA A 119 -3.63 -10.69 -7.07
C ALA A 119 -2.63 -11.35 -6.10
N GLU A 120 -1.81 -10.55 -5.42
CA GLU A 120 -0.78 -11.04 -4.49
C GLU A 120 -1.13 -10.80 -3.02
N ALA A 121 -1.72 -9.65 -2.73
CA ALA A 121 -2.06 -9.23 -1.37
C ALA A 121 -3.44 -8.57 -1.34
N ILE A 122 -4.13 -8.71 -0.21
CA ILE A 122 -5.35 -7.99 0.11
C ILE A 122 -4.98 -6.75 0.91
N LEU A 123 -5.62 -5.64 0.57
CA LEU A 123 -5.53 -4.37 1.27
C LEU A 123 -6.79 -4.18 2.13
N PHE A 124 -6.59 -3.69 3.34
CA PHE A 124 -7.63 -3.50 4.32
C PHE A 124 -7.65 -2.06 4.82
N GLU A 125 -8.86 -1.53 4.94
CA GLU A 125 -9.12 -0.25 5.59
C GLU A 125 -10.04 -0.47 6.79
N GLU A 126 -9.97 0.46 7.73
CA GLU A 126 -10.78 0.38 8.92
C GLU A 126 -12.28 0.49 8.57
N HIS A 127 -13.10 -0.36 9.18
CA HIS A 127 -14.54 -0.39 8.93
C HIS A 127 -15.37 -0.07 10.17
N TYR A 128 -15.09 -0.74 11.30
CA TYR A 128 -15.79 -0.48 12.56
C TYR A 128 -14.95 -0.86 13.78
N THR A 129 -15.23 -0.18 14.89
CA THR A 129 -14.61 -0.48 16.18
C THR A 129 -15.16 -1.78 16.77
N THR A 130 -14.25 -2.63 17.25
CA THR A 130 -14.57 -3.89 17.91
C THR A 130 -14.40 -3.78 19.43
N GLN A 131 -15.07 -4.69 20.15
CA GLN A 131 -15.00 -4.86 21.60
C GLN A 131 -14.69 -6.33 21.96
N LEU A 132 -13.71 -6.90 21.27
CA LEU A 132 -13.19 -8.23 21.55
C LEU A 132 -12.59 -8.26 22.95
N THR A 133 -12.90 -9.32 23.67
CA THR A 133 -12.33 -9.62 24.99
C THR A 133 -11.63 -10.98 24.93
N VAL A 134 -10.53 -11.08 25.65
CA VAL A 134 -9.81 -12.35 25.87
C VAL A 134 -9.45 -12.41 27.36
N PRO A 135 -9.86 -13.46 28.10
CA PRO A 135 -9.51 -13.60 29.50
C PRO A 135 -7.99 -13.63 29.72
N ASP A 136 -7.56 -13.09 30.86
CA ASP A 136 -6.19 -13.15 31.36
C ASP A 136 -5.14 -12.61 30.37
N ILE A 137 -5.50 -11.63 29.54
CA ILE A 137 -4.59 -10.96 28.62
C ILE A 137 -4.34 -9.52 29.03
N THR A 138 -3.08 -9.12 28.95
CA THR A 138 -2.66 -7.72 29.08
C THR A 138 -2.09 -7.25 27.76
N PHE A 139 -2.63 -6.14 27.23
CA PHE A 139 -2.00 -5.39 26.14
C PHE A 139 -1.15 -4.28 26.73
N ARG A 140 0.09 -4.16 26.27
CA ARG A 140 0.99 -3.07 26.66
C ARG A 140 2.05 -2.83 25.62
N ARG A 141 2.69 -1.67 25.72
CA ARG A 141 3.93 -1.37 25.00
C ARG A 141 5.14 -1.63 25.87
N LEU A 142 6.19 -2.19 25.30
CA LEU A 142 7.46 -2.42 26.00
C LEU A 142 8.14 -1.06 26.31
N PRO A 143 8.62 -0.83 27.54
CA PRO A 143 9.24 0.46 27.93
C PRO A 143 10.47 0.84 27.10
N ASN A 144 11.22 -0.17 26.62
CA ASN A 144 12.46 0.02 25.86
C ASN A 144 12.22 -0.01 24.35
N ALA A 145 10.96 0.05 23.89
CA ALA A 145 10.66 0.11 22.47
C ALA A 145 11.08 1.47 21.90
N THR A 146 11.88 1.45 20.85
CA THR A 146 12.33 2.63 20.11
C THR A 146 11.59 2.73 18.78
N ASP A 147 11.02 3.90 18.51
CA ASP A 147 10.43 4.20 17.22
C ASP A 147 11.47 4.77 16.25
N THR A 148 11.20 4.57 14.96
CA THR A 148 11.87 5.27 13.88
C THR A 148 10.84 6.11 13.11
N ALA A 149 11.28 6.94 12.17
CA ALA A 149 10.35 7.66 11.30
C ALA A 149 9.42 6.71 10.51
N ASP A 150 9.90 5.50 10.22
CA ASP A 150 9.27 4.55 9.32
C ASP A 150 8.53 3.42 10.03
N ASN A 151 8.72 3.26 11.34
CA ASN A 151 8.19 2.14 12.10
C ASN A 151 7.98 2.52 13.57
N ALA A 152 6.84 2.10 14.12
CA ALA A 152 6.57 2.17 15.55
C ALA A 152 6.10 0.82 16.09
N GLY A 153 6.83 0.26 17.05
CA GLY A 153 6.65 -1.12 17.48
C GLY A 153 6.67 -1.31 19.00
N GLY A 154 6.87 -2.57 19.40
CA GLY A 154 6.99 -2.98 20.80
C GLY A 154 5.67 -3.18 21.54
N TYR A 155 4.55 -3.24 20.82
CA TYR A 155 3.27 -3.63 21.39
C TYR A 155 3.20 -5.14 21.53
N VAL A 156 2.77 -5.60 22.70
CA VAL A 156 2.73 -7.03 23.03
C VAL A 156 1.42 -7.40 23.74
N LEU A 157 1.04 -8.67 23.58
CA LEU A 157 0.10 -9.34 24.46
C LEU A 157 0.85 -10.27 25.41
N GLU A 158 0.46 -10.20 26.67
CA GLU A 158 1.03 -11.01 27.75
C GLU A 158 -0.07 -11.80 28.47
N ARG A 159 0.15 -13.10 28.69
CA ARG A 159 -0.71 -14.00 29.46
C ARG A 159 0.15 -14.73 30.49
N GLN A 160 -0.20 -14.65 31.78
CA GLN A 160 0.53 -15.35 32.85
C GLN A 160 2.07 -15.13 32.80
N ASN A 161 2.51 -13.90 32.56
CA ASN A 161 3.92 -13.50 32.40
C ASN A 161 4.64 -14.06 31.15
N GLU A 162 3.89 -14.60 30.19
CA GLU A 162 4.40 -15.07 28.90
C GLU A 162 3.94 -14.14 27.77
N LEU A 163 4.86 -13.77 26.88
CA LEU A 163 4.52 -13.03 25.66
C LEU A 163 3.88 -13.96 24.63
N VAL A 164 2.65 -13.67 24.22
CA VAL A 164 1.87 -14.54 23.34
C VAL A 164 1.60 -13.95 21.96
N ALA A 165 1.74 -12.64 21.81
CA ALA A 165 1.65 -11.94 20.53
C ALA A 165 2.44 -10.62 20.56
N ASP A 166 2.84 -10.14 19.39
CA ASP A 166 3.53 -8.88 19.19
C ASP A 166 3.03 -8.17 17.93
N GLY A 167 3.24 -6.86 17.83
CA GLY A 167 2.87 -6.07 16.67
C GLY A 167 3.32 -4.62 16.71
N GLY A 168 2.89 -3.87 15.68
CA GLY A 168 3.22 -2.47 15.51
C GLY A 168 2.75 -1.92 14.17
N PHE A 169 3.41 -0.87 13.72
CA PHE A 169 3.03 -0.08 12.55
C PHE A 169 4.20 0.14 11.59
N MET A 170 3.95 0.01 10.29
CA MET A 170 4.77 0.64 9.26
C MET A 170 4.20 2.03 8.94
N LEU A 171 5.04 3.06 9.00
CA LEU A 171 4.67 4.47 8.89
C LEU A 171 5.22 5.15 7.62
N ASN A 172 5.97 4.42 6.81
CA ASN A 172 6.71 4.90 5.64
C ASN A 172 5.91 4.91 4.31
N TYR A 173 4.61 4.60 4.35
CA TYR A 173 3.75 4.72 3.18
C TYR A 173 3.35 6.20 3.01
N ASN A 174 2.11 6.58 3.29
CA ASN A 174 1.66 7.96 3.16
C ASN A 174 0.87 8.38 4.41
N MET A 175 0.98 9.66 4.78
CA MET A 175 0.07 10.25 5.78
C MET A 175 -1.38 10.17 5.27
N PRO A 176 -2.38 9.96 6.16
CA PRO A 176 -2.27 9.77 7.61
C PRO A 176 -2.16 8.28 8.03
N TYR A 177 -1.78 7.36 7.14
CA TYR A 177 -1.95 5.93 7.40
C TYR A 177 -0.88 5.32 8.30
N ALA A 178 -1.25 4.23 8.98
CA ALA A 178 -0.36 3.32 9.71
C ALA A 178 -0.71 1.86 9.36
N ASP A 179 0.20 1.15 8.71
CA ASP A 179 0.01 -0.25 8.31
C ASP A 179 0.31 -1.19 9.47
N ILE A 180 -0.70 -1.90 9.97
CA ILE A 180 -0.58 -2.80 11.11
C ILE A 180 0.10 -4.09 10.67
N TYR A 181 1.17 -4.44 11.39
CA TYR A 181 1.72 -5.79 11.40
C TYR A 181 1.54 -6.43 12.77
N MET A 182 1.37 -7.74 12.78
CA MET A 182 1.22 -8.52 14.01
C MET A 182 1.68 -9.96 13.81
N ASN A 183 2.03 -10.60 14.92
CA ASN A 183 2.37 -12.01 14.99
C ASN A 183 1.79 -12.61 16.29
N VAL A 184 1.32 -13.85 16.20
CA VAL A 184 0.89 -14.64 17.36
C VAL A 184 1.81 -15.85 17.45
N MET A 185 2.41 -16.04 18.63
CA MET A 185 3.33 -17.14 18.91
C MET A 185 2.64 -18.49 18.67
N GLU A 186 3.37 -19.46 18.12
CA GLU A 186 2.78 -20.67 17.51
C GLU A 186 1.84 -21.45 18.44
N GLY A 187 2.26 -21.67 19.70
CA GLY A 187 1.44 -22.37 20.71
C GLY A 187 0.17 -21.62 21.15
N HIS A 188 0.08 -20.33 20.82
CA HIS A 188 -1.02 -19.44 21.23
C HIS A 188 -1.97 -19.09 20.06
N ARG A 189 -1.73 -19.63 18.86
CA ARG A 189 -2.56 -19.38 17.67
C ARG A 189 -3.97 -19.98 17.82
N ARG A 190 -4.91 -19.45 17.02
CA ARG A 190 -6.33 -19.87 16.96
C ARG A 190 -7.13 -19.65 18.25
N GLN A 191 -6.62 -18.83 19.17
CA GLN A 191 -7.29 -18.47 20.43
C GLN A 191 -7.91 -17.06 20.42
N GLY A 192 -8.00 -16.42 19.25
CA GLY A 192 -8.53 -15.05 19.11
C GLY A 192 -7.54 -13.92 19.39
N LEU A 193 -6.32 -14.23 19.83
CA LEU A 193 -5.28 -13.24 20.16
C LEU A 193 -4.89 -12.32 19.00
N GLY A 194 -4.84 -12.84 17.78
CA GLY A 194 -4.51 -12.05 16.60
C GLY A 194 -5.51 -10.91 16.37
N SER A 195 -6.81 -11.18 16.48
CA SER A 195 -7.82 -10.13 16.31
C SER A 195 -7.83 -9.16 17.48
N TYR A 196 -7.54 -9.65 18.68
CA TYR A 196 -7.44 -8.82 19.87
C TYR A 196 -6.28 -7.83 19.78
N ILE A 197 -5.06 -8.29 19.43
CA ILE A 197 -3.93 -7.35 19.29
C ILE A 197 -4.16 -6.34 18.17
N VAL A 198 -4.78 -6.75 17.05
CA VAL A 198 -5.12 -5.82 15.96
C VAL A 198 -6.14 -4.76 16.43
N GLN A 199 -7.14 -5.13 17.23
CA GLN A 199 -8.06 -4.17 17.82
C GLN A 199 -7.32 -3.13 18.68
N GLU A 200 -6.40 -3.57 19.53
CA GLU A 200 -5.65 -2.64 20.39
C GLU A 200 -4.72 -1.75 19.56
N LEU A 201 -4.05 -2.32 18.56
CA LEU A 201 -3.21 -1.55 17.61
C LEU A 201 -4.03 -0.52 16.82
N LYS A 202 -5.27 -0.81 16.45
CA LYS A 202 -6.16 0.21 15.84
C LYS A 202 -6.38 1.40 16.77
N ARG A 203 -6.56 1.17 18.07
CA ARG A 203 -6.71 2.25 19.06
C ARG A 203 -5.43 3.08 19.16
N GLU A 204 -4.29 2.42 19.26
CA GLU A 204 -2.99 3.08 19.33
C GLU A 204 -2.69 3.90 18.06
N ALA A 205 -3.01 3.41 16.87
CA ALA A 205 -2.87 4.17 15.64
C ALA A 205 -3.66 5.50 15.69
N TYR A 206 -4.91 5.47 16.16
CA TYR A 206 -5.70 6.70 16.33
C TYR A 206 -5.14 7.63 17.40
N LEU A 207 -4.66 7.10 18.53
CA LEU A 207 -3.99 7.90 19.57
C LEU A 207 -2.73 8.59 19.03
N MET A 208 -2.06 8.00 18.05
CA MET A 208 -0.93 8.58 17.32
C MET A 208 -1.34 9.54 16.18
N GLY A 209 -2.64 9.82 16.01
CA GLY A 209 -3.16 10.66 14.92
C GLY A 209 -3.08 10.00 13.54
N ARG A 210 -3.11 8.66 13.48
CA ARG A 210 -3.03 7.87 12.25
C ARG A 210 -4.33 7.12 11.96
N VAL A 211 -4.53 6.81 10.68
CA VAL A 211 -5.62 5.95 10.20
C VAL A 211 -5.10 4.51 10.09
N PRO A 212 -5.70 3.53 10.78
CA PRO A 212 -5.31 2.14 10.67
C PRO A 212 -5.55 1.59 9.26
N ALA A 213 -4.55 0.91 8.74
CA ALA A 213 -4.63 0.10 7.53
C ALA A 213 -3.90 -1.22 7.79
N ALA A 214 -4.12 -2.21 6.93
CA ALA A 214 -3.39 -3.47 7.00
C ALA A 214 -3.32 -4.10 5.61
N ARG A 215 -2.39 -5.03 5.45
CA ARG A 215 -2.36 -5.94 4.30
C ARG A 215 -1.94 -7.34 4.68
N CYS A 216 -2.40 -8.32 3.91
CA CYS A 216 -1.88 -9.67 4.01
C CYS A 216 -1.81 -10.35 2.64
N ASN A 217 -0.97 -11.37 2.52
CA ASN A 217 -0.93 -12.20 1.32
C ASN A 217 -2.31 -12.83 1.03
N ILE A 218 -2.70 -12.92 -0.24
CA ILE A 218 -4.01 -13.44 -0.69
C ILE A 218 -4.27 -14.89 -0.21
N ARG A 219 -3.20 -15.68 -0.01
CA ARG A 219 -3.26 -17.07 0.45
C ARG A 219 -3.30 -17.19 1.97
N ASN A 220 -3.01 -16.12 2.72
CA ASN A 220 -2.99 -16.14 4.18
C ASN A 220 -4.40 -15.97 4.76
N GLN A 221 -5.16 -17.06 4.77
CA GLN A 221 -6.53 -17.09 5.29
C GLN A 221 -6.61 -16.75 6.78
N ALA A 222 -5.59 -17.09 7.56
CA ALA A 222 -5.56 -16.81 9.00
C ALA A 222 -5.45 -15.30 9.28
N SER A 223 -4.55 -14.59 8.60
CA SER A 223 -4.44 -13.12 8.71
C SER A 223 -5.68 -12.44 8.16
N LYS A 224 -6.22 -12.89 7.02
CA LYS A 224 -7.48 -12.36 6.48
C LYS A 224 -8.62 -12.45 7.49
N ALA A 225 -8.85 -13.64 8.05
CA ALA A 225 -9.88 -13.85 9.06
C ALA A 225 -9.62 -13.01 10.33
N THR A 226 -8.36 -12.86 10.72
CA THR A 226 -7.94 -12.05 11.86
C THR A 226 -8.31 -10.57 11.67
N LEU A 227 -7.96 -9.99 10.52
CA LEU A 227 -8.22 -8.59 10.19
C LEU A 227 -9.72 -8.30 10.09
N LEU A 228 -10.46 -9.15 9.37
CA LEU A 228 -11.93 -9.01 9.25
C LEU A 228 -12.61 -9.08 10.62
N LYS A 229 -12.21 -10.03 11.47
CA LYS A 229 -12.76 -10.15 12.83
C LYS A 229 -12.37 -8.97 13.74
N ALA A 230 -11.24 -8.32 13.48
CA ALA A 230 -10.83 -7.12 14.20
C ALA A 230 -11.57 -5.84 13.75
N GLY A 231 -12.42 -5.92 12.72
CA GLY A 231 -13.23 -4.81 12.24
C GLY A 231 -12.66 -4.08 11.02
N PHE A 232 -11.69 -4.66 10.33
CA PHE A 232 -11.28 -4.20 9.00
C PHE A 232 -12.25 -4.69 7.92
N ARG A 233 -12.26 -4.03 6.76
CA ARG A 233 -12.85 -4.54 5.51
C ARG A 233 -11.83 -4.53 4.38
N ASN A 234 -12.03 -5.39 3.38
CA ASN A 234 -11.23 -5.33 2.16
C ASN A 234 -11.53 -4.01 1.43
N CYS A 235 -10.50 -3.26 1.08
CA CYS A 235 -10.61 -2.06 0.24
C CYS A 235 -9.92 -2.22 -1.12
N GLY A 236 -9.11 -3.25 -1.29
CA GLY A 236 -8.49 -3.54 -2.58
C GLY A 236 -7.56 -4.76 -2.53
N VAL A 237 -6.85 -4.98 -3.62
CA VAL A 237 -5.78 -5.97 -3.74
C VAL A 237 -4.59 -5.38 -4.48
N ILE A 238 -3.38 -5.86 -4.20
CA ILE A 238 -2.22 -5.62 -5.06
C ILE A 238 -2.30 -6.59 -6.23
N MET A 239 -2.32 -6.06 -7.45
CA MET A 239 -2.39 -6.81 -8.69
C MET A 239 -1.11 -6.61 -9.50
N LYS A 240 -0.65 -7.68 -10.15
CA LYS A 240 0.44 -7.65 -11.12
C LYS A 240 -0.02 -8.26 -12.44
N GLY A 241 0.55 -7.79 -13.54
CA GLY A 241 0.35 -8.36 -14.86
C GLY A 241 1.52 -8.05 -15.79
N GLU A 242 1.69 -8.91 -16.79
CA GLU A 242 2.69 -8.78 -17.85
C GLU A 242 2.14 -7.93 -18.99
N VAL A 243 2.89 -6.92 -19.45
CA VAL A 243 2.51 -6.08 -20.58
C VAL A 243 2.36 -6.92 -21.84
N ARG A 244 1.24 -6.74 -22.55
CA ARG A 244 0.98 -7.36 -23.85
C ARG A 244 1.91 -6.73 -24.89
N ARG A 245 2.68 -7.58 -25.57
CA ARG A 245 3.53 -7.18 -26.71
C ARG A 245 2.79 -7.36 -28.03
#